data_AF-A0A7Y2Z3G6-F1
#
_entry.id   AF-A0A7Y2Z3G6-F1
#
_cell.length_a   1.000
_cell.length_b   1.000
_cell.length_c   1.000
_cell.angle_alpha   90.00
_cell.angle_beta   90.00
_cell.angle_gamma   90.00
#
_symmetry.space_group_name_H-M   'P 1'
#
loop_
_entity.id
_entity.type
_entity.pdbx_description
1 polymer ?
#
loop_
_entity_poly.entity_id
_entity_poly.type
_entity_poly.pdbx_seq_one_letter_code
_entity_poly.pdbx_strand_id
1 'polypeptide(L)'
;MKNIMILCCLLIATAGTAQRNTFKNITEKKGMIGIGTKSPDELLTVKGKIHTQEVLVDLNGAVAPDYVFEHYFLGSSESKSDYNMLSLSEVASYIAANHHLPGVPSAKTIYEEGLSLKAMNLILLQKIEELTLYTLEQQNEIETLKQAVTNLQNK
;
A
#
# COMPACT_ATOMS: atom_id res chain seq x y z
N MET A 1 48.09 16.97 -51.54
CA MET A 1 47.18 15.96 -50.92
C MET A 1 47.03 16.10 -49.39
N LYS A 2 47.37 17.25 -48.77
CA LYS A 2 47.26 17.47 -47.31
C LYS A 2 45.98 18.21 -46.88
N ASN A 3 45.26 18.86 -47.81
CA ASN A 3 44.11 19.71 -47.49
C ASN A 3 42.76 18.98 -47.58
N ILE A 4 42.72 17.75 -48.09
CA ILE A 4 41.50 16.92 -48.16
C ILE A 4 41.26 16.15 -46.85
N MET A 5 42.33 15.85 -46.10
CA MET A 5 42.22 15.11 -44.84
C MET A 5 41.74 15.96 -43.65
N ILE A 6 41.90 17.30 -43.73
CA ILE A 6 41.44 18.23 -42.67
C ILE A 6 39.94 18.53 -42.82
N LEU A 7 39.41 18.52 -44.05
CA LEU A 7 38.00 18.77 -44.30
C LEU A 7 37.12 17.56 -43.91
N CYS A 8 37.70 16.36 -43.93
CA CYS A 8 37.02 15.14 -43.46
C CYS A 8 36.88 15.10 -41.92
N CYS A 9 37.84 15.65 -41.17
CA CYS A 9 37.74 15.74 -39.71
C CYS A 9 36.76 16.82 -39.22
N LEU A 10 36.43 17.83 -40.03
CA LEU A 10 35.46 18.86 -39.64
C LEU A 10 34.00 18.41 -39.82
N LEU A 11 33.74 17.37 -40.63
CA LEU A 11 32.41 16.81 -40.87
C LEU A 11 32.00 15.70 -39.89
N ILE A 12 32.93 15.21 -39.05
CA ILE A 12 32.67 14.15 -38.07
C ILE A 12 32.25 14.73 -36.69
N ALA A 13 32.32 16.05 -36.49
CA ALA A 13 32.18 16.65 -35.15
C ALA A 13 30.77 17.16 -34.77
N THR A 14 29.77 17.16 -35.65
CA THR A 14 28.42 17.68 -35.29
C THR A 14 27.28 16.85 -35.86
N ALA A 15 27.31 15.52 -35.65
CA ALA A 15 26.05 14.79 -35.48
C ALA A 15 25.75 14.73 -33.98
N GLY A 16 25.61 15.91 -33.35
CA GLY A 16 24.93 15.98 -32.06
C GLY A 16 23.55 15.40 -32.28
N THR A 17 23.28 14.24 -31.70
CA THR A 17 21.95 13.66 -31.66
C THR A 17 21.07 14.67 -30.94
N ALA A 18 20.41 15.55 -31.71
CA ALA A 18 19.30 16.32 -31.22
C ALA A 18 18.19 15.30 -30.94
N GLN A 19 18.22 14.71 -29.75
CA GLN A 19 17.16 13.87 -29.23
C GLN A 19 15.93 14.77 -29.12
N ARG A 20 15.14 14.81 -30.19
CA ARG A 20 13.83 15.43 -30.20
C ARG A 20 12.99 14.63 -29.22
N ASN A 21 12.76 15.18 -28.04
CA ASN A 21 11.77 14.64 -27.11
C ASN A 21 10.39 14.79 -27.78
N THR A 22 9.95 13.74 -28.48
CA THR A 22 8.69 13.69 -29.25
C THR A 22 7.46 13.92 -28.37
N PHE A 23 7.60 13.73 -27.05
CA PHE A 23 6.52 13.89 -26.08
C PHE A 23 6.88 14.97 -25.05
N LYS A 24 6.15 16.09 -25.09
CA LYS A 24 6.39 17.27 -24.24
C LYS A 24 6.34 16.97 -22.73
N ASN A 25 5.57 15.96 -22.32
CA ASN A 25 5.31 15.63 -20.91
C ASN A 25 5.90 14.29 -20.47
N ILE A 26 6.65 13.59 -21.33
CA ILE A 26 7.28 12.30 -21.01
C ILE A 26 8.79 12.50 -21.01
N THR A 27 9.45 12.03 -19.95
CA THR A 27 10.90 12.01 -19.82
C THR A 27 11.37 10.56 -19.68
N GLU A 28 12.43 10.19 -20.38
CA GLU A 28 13.17 8.95 -20.13
C GLU A 28 14.49 9.31 -19.44
N LYS A 29 14.84 8.59 -18.37
CA LYS A 29 16.11 8.74 -17.67
C LYS A 29 16.55 7.40 -17.09
N LYS A 30 17.62 6.83 -17.65
CA LYS A 30 18.20 5.55 -17.19
C LYS A 30 17.20 4.37 -17.24
N GLY A 31 16.35 4.33 -18.27
CA GLY A 31 15.32 3.31 -18.46
C GLY A 31 14.03 3.57 -17.70
N MET A 32 13.96 4.61 -16.86
CA MET A 32 12.75 4.99 -16.13
C MET A 32 11.91 5.99 -16.94
N ILE A 33 10.59 5.85 -16.87
CA ILE A 33 9.63 6.71 -17.55
C ILE A 33 8.99 7.67 -16.55
N GLY A 34 9.17 8.97 -16.76
CA GLY A 34 8.52 10.03 -16.01
C GLY A 34 7.42 10.71 -16.81
N ILE A 35 6.20 10.80 -16.27
CA ILE A 35 5.10 11.60 -16.85
C ILE A 35 4.89 12.84 -15.96
N GLY A 36 5.10 14.03 -16.52
CA GLY A 36 5.00 15.29 -15.77
C GLY A 36 6.18 15.58 -14.82
N THR A 37 7.23 14.75 -14.83
CA THR A 37 8.47 14.93 -14.07
C THR A 37 9.70 14.71 -14.95
N LYS A 38 10.81 15.40 -14.63
CA LYS A 38 12.13 15.20 -15.25
C LYS A 38 13.05 14.29 -14.44
N SER A 39 12.62 13.95 -13.23
CA SER A 39 13.37 13.13 -12.28
C SER A 39 12.45 11.98 -11.85
N PRO A 40 12.25 10.97 -12.71
CA PRO A 40 11.62 9.74 -12.26
C PRO A 40 12.52 9.05 -11.22
N ASP A 41 11.88 8.47 -10.22
CA ASP A 41 12.43 7.72 -9.09
C ASP A 41 12.03 6.25 -9.10
N GLU A 42 11.06 5.87 -9.94
CA GLU A 42 10.59 4.51 -10.17
C GLU A 42 10.53 4.20 -11.67
N LEU A 43 10.32 2.93 -12.05
CA LEU A 43 10.18 2.53 -13.46
C LEU A 43 9.11 3.37 -14.19
N LEU A 44 8.02 3.69 -13.49
CA LEU A 44 6.99 4.64 -13.92
C LEU A 44 6.68 5.63 -12.81
N THR A 45 7.14 6.88 -12.94
CA THR A 45 6.80 7.98 -12.03
C THR A 45 5.81 8.94 -12.71
N VAL A 46 4.64 9.13 -12.11
CA VAL A 46 3.63 10.08 -12.62
C VAL A 46 3.46 11.23 -11.63
N LYS A 47 3.88 12.44 -12.02
CA LYS A 47 3.61 13.66 -11.25
C LYS A 47 2.27 14.25 -11.68
N GLY A 48 1.19 13.61 -11.23
CA GLY A 48 -0.18 13.97 -11.58
C GLY A 48 -1.18 12.90 -11.17
N LYS A 49 -2.39 12.95 -11.75
CA LYS A 49 -3.42 11.92 -11.55
C LYS A 49 -3.33 10.88 -12.65
N ILE A 50 -3.51 9.62 -12.29
CA ILE A 50 -3.71 8.51 -13.23
C ILE A 50 -5.22 8.26 -13.28
N HIS A 51 -5.82 8.36 -14.47
CA HIS A 51 -7.20 7.96 -14.71
C HIS A 51 -7.16 6.63 -15.47
N THR A 52 -7.62 5.57 -14.83
CA THR A 52 -7.66 4.21 -15.37
C THR A 52 -9.00 3.59 -15.00
N GLN A 53 -9.43 2.56 -15.75
CA GLN A 53 -10.63 1.78 -15.43
C GLN A 53 -10.36 0.80 -14.28
N GLU A 54 -9.15 0.24 -14.24
CA GLU A 54 -8.76 -0.75 -13.23
C GLU A 54 -7.24 -0.69 -12.97
N VAL A 55 -6.84 -1.12 -11.78
CA VAL A 55 -5.44 -1.38 -11.41
C VAL A 55 -5.38 -2.78 -10.82
N LEU A 56 -4.77 -3.71 -11.55
CA LEU A 56 -4.43 -5.02 -11.01
C LEU A 56 -3.08 -4.92 -10.30
N VAL A 57 -3.03 -5.33 -9.04
CA VAL A 57 -1.81 -5.30 -8.22
C VAL A 57 -1.48 -6.71 -7.79
N ASP A 58 -0.40 -7.26 -8.36
CA ASP A 58 -0.01 -8.64 -8.07
C ASP A 58 0.43 -8.81 -6.62
N LEU A 59 -0.10 -9.86 -6.00
CA LEU A 59 0.24 -10.24 -4.64
C LEU A 59 1.44 -11.18 -4.58
N ASN A 60 2.24 -11.35 -5.63
CA ASN A 60 3.40 -12.25 -5.62
C ASN A 60 4.26 -12.03 -4.35
N GLY A 61 4.25 -13.01 -3.44
CA GLY A 61 4.95 -12.99 -2.14
C GLY A 61 4.25 -12.25 -0.98
N ALA A 62 3.10 -11.59 -1.20
CA ALA A 62 2.28 -10.99 -0.16
C ALA A 62 1.19 -11.95 0.30
N VAL A 63 1.01 -12.02 1.61
CA VAL A 63 0.03 -12.89 2.27
C VAL A 63 -1.28 -12.14 2.43
N ALA A 64 -2.37 -12.72 1.92
CA ALA A 64 -3.73 -12.23 2.21
C ALA A 64 -4.03 -12.40 3.71
N PRO A 65 -4.77 -11.48 4.33
CA PRO A 65 -4.92 -11.45 5.78
C PRO A 65 -5.80 -12.53 6.39
N ASP A 66 -6.19 -13.57 5.65
CA ASP A 66 -6.95 -14.73 6.13
C ASP A 66 -6.40 -15.35 7.43
N TYR A 67 -5.11 -15.13 7.72
CA TYR A 67 -4.48 -15.45 9.00
C TYR A 67 -5.20 -14.88 10.23
N VAL A 68 -5.98 -13.79 10.09
CA VAL A 68 -6.76 -13.21 11.18
C VAL A 68 -7.81 -14.21 11.66
N PHE A 69 -8.57 -14.79 10.72
CA PHE A 69 -9.57 -15.80 11.02
C PHE A 69 -8.93 -17.13 11.40
N GLU A 70 -7.86 -17.56 10.73
CA GLU A 70 -7.13 -18.78 11.10
C GLU A 70 -6.65 -18.72 12.54
N HIS A 71 -6.01 -17.61 12.94
CA HIS A 71 -5.56 -17.43 14.32
C HIS A 71 -6.74 -17.46 15.30
N TYR A 72 -7.85 -16.79 14.99
CA TYR A 72 -9.01 -16.74 15.88
C TYR A 72 -9.68 -18.12 16.07
N PHE A 73 -9.88 -18.89 15.00
CA PHE A 73 -10.60 -20.16 15.06
C PHE A 73 -9.71 -21.38 15.34
N LEU A 74 -8.45 -21.36 14.90
CA LEU A 74 -7.51 -22.48 14.99
C LEU A 74 -6.41 -22.25 16.03
N GLY A 75 -6.26 -21.03 16.54
CA GLY A 75 -5.22 -20.66 17.51
C GLY A 75 -3.85 -20.36 16.89
N SER A 76 -3.67 -20.56 15.59
CA SER A 76 -2.45 -20.23 14.85
C SER A 76 -2.74 -20.12 13.35
N SER A 77 -1.94 -19.35 12.62
CA SER A 77 -1.96 -19.31 11.16
C SER A 77 -0.68 -19.90 10.56
N GLU A 78 -0.81 -20.70 9.50
CA GLU A 78 0.33 -21.21 8.74
C GLU A 78 1.03 -20.10 7.94
N SER A 79 0.24 -19.15 7.44
CA SER A 79 0.75 -18.06 6.62
C SER A 79 1.40 -16.94 7.44
N LYS A 80 0.99 -16.80 8.71
CA LYS A 80 1.54 -15.79 9.63
C LYS A 80 1.49 -16.25 11.10
N SER A 81 2.51 -16.99 11.51
CA SER A 81 2.60 -17.58 12.86
C SER A 81 2.84 -16.57 13.99
N ASP A 82 3.34 -15.37 13.67
CA ASP A 82 3.58 -14.29 14.63
C ASP A 82 2.40 -13.31 14.75
N TYR A 83 1.30 -13.56 14.03
CA TYR A 83 0.11 -12.73 14.14
C TYR A 83 -0.54 -12.90 15.51
N ASN A 84 -0.88 -11.78 16.14
CA ASN A 84 -1.66 -11.74 17.36
C ASN A 84 -2.75 -10.68 17.24
N MET A 85 -4.00 -11.10 17.42
CA MET A 85 -5.13 -10.18 17.48
C MET A 85 -5.19 -9.54 18.87
N LEU A 86 -5.17 -8.21 18.92
CA LEU A 86 -5.24 -7.47 20.19
C LEU A 86 -6.66 -7.55 20.78
N SER A 87 -6.79 -7.42 22.09
CA SER A 87 -8.10 -7.18 22.72
C SER A 87 -8.58 -5.75 22.47
N LEU A 88 -9.90 -5.49 22.57
CA LEU A 88 -10.44 -4.13 22.46
C LEU A 88 -9.83 -3.14 23.48
N SER A 89 -9.45 -3.62 24.66
CA SER A 89 -8.78 -2.81 25.68
C SER A 89 -7.37 -2.39 25.25
N GLU A 90 -6.61 -3.30 24.65
CA GLU A 90 -5.28 -3.01 24.11
C GLU A 90 -5.36 -2.08 22.90
N VAL A 91 -6.34 -2.30 22.01
CA VAL A 91 -6.61 -1.40 20.89
C VAL A 91 -6.95 0.01 21.38
N ALA A 92 -7.84 0.14 22.36
CA ALA A 92 -8.19 1.44 22.95
C ALA A 92 -6.98 2.14 23.56
N SER A 93 -6.14 1.39 24.28
CA SER A 93 -4.89 1.91 24.87
C SER A 93 -3.91 2.37 23.79
N TYR A 94 -3.76 1.61 22.71
CA TYR A 94 -2.91 1.99 21.58
C TYR A 94 -3.41 3.26 20.89
N ILE A 95 -4.72 3.37 20.62
CA ILE A 95 -5.32 4.55 19.97
C ILE A 95 -5.14 5.78 20.85
N ALA A 96 -5.35 5.66 22.16
CA ALA A 96 -5.15 6.76 23.10
C ALA A 96 -3.71 7.28 23.11
N ALA A 97 -2.73 6.39 22.95
CA ALA A 97 -1.31 6.75 22.95
C ALA A 97 -0.78 7.24 21.58
N ASN A 98 -1.26 6.67 20.47
CA ASN A 98 -0.67 6.87 19.15
C ASN A 98 -1.58 7.63 18.17
N HIS A 99 -2.86 7.82 18.49
CA HIS A 99 -3.86 8.50 17.65
C HIS A 99 -4.06 7.91 16.25
N HIS A 100 -3.71 6.64 16.05
CA HIS A 100 -4.04 5.85 14.86
C HIS A 100 -4.19 4.37 15.25
N LEU A 101 -4.69 3.55 14.32
CA LEU A 101 -4.89 2.12 14.56
C LEU A 101 -3.55 1.36 14.58
N PRO A 102 -3.44 0.27 15.38
CA PRO A 102 -2.29 -0.63 15.34
C PRO A 102 -2.03 -1.17 13.93
N GLY A 103 -0.79 -1.10 13.45
CA GLY A 103 -0.41 -1.58 12.12
C GLY A 103 -0.84 -0.68 10.94
N VAL A 104 -1.57 0.41 11.19
CA VAL A 104 -1.88 1.43 10.19
C VAL A 104 -0.85 2.56 10.29
N PRO A 105 -0.17 2.95 9.19
CA PRO A 105 0.76 4.08 9.20
C PRO A 105 0.10 5.38 9.68
N SER A 106 0.85 6.20 10.42
CA SER A 106 0.38 7.51 10.86
C SER A 106 0.16 8.45 9.67
N ALA A 107 -0.70 9.46 9.85
CA ALA A 107 -0.91 10.49 8.83
C ALA A 107 0.40 11.21 8.44
N LYS A 108 1.30 11.40 9.40
CA LYS A 108 2.64 11.98 9.17
C LYS A 108 3.47 11.07 8.25
N THR A 109 3.52 9.78 8.55
CA THR A 109 4.24 8.78 7.74
C THR A 109 3.70 8.76 6.31
N ILE A 110 2.37 8.76 6.14
CA ILE A 110 1.73 8.79 4.82
C ILE A 110 2.07 10.08 4.04
N TYR A 111 2.16 11.21 4.74
CA TYR A 111 2.52 12.48 4.11
C TYR A 111 3.99 12.51 3.65
N GLU A 112 4.89 11.96 4.45
CA GLU A 112 6.34 11.99 4.19
C GLU A 112 6.77 10.93 3.17
N GLU A 113 6.25 9.71 3.26
CA GLU A 113 6.69 8.54 2.49
C GLU A 113 5.73 8.17 1.35
N GLY A 114 4.54 8.75 1.34
CA GLY A 114 3.47 8.37 0.42
C GLY A 114 2.70 7.13 0.89
N LEU A 115 1.87 6.58 0.00
CA LEU A 115 0.97 5.47 0.30
C LEU A 115 1.09 4.38 -0.76
N SER A 116 1.47 3.17 -0.36
CA SER A 116 1.41 2.00 -1.23
C SER A 116 -0.02 1.47 -1.30
N LEU A 117 -0.60 1.44 -2.50
CA LEU A 117 -1.95 0.91 -2.74
C LEU A 117 -2.08 -0.55 -2.29
N LYS A 118 -1.07 -1.39 -2.62
CA LYS A 118 -1.04 -2.80 -2.23
C LYS A 118 -1.07 -2.96 -0.71
N ALA A 119 -0.12 -2.32 -0.04
CA ALA A 119 0.08 -2.49 1.40
C ALA A 119 -1.12 -1.95 2.18
N MET A 120 -1.64 -0.79 1.78
CA MET A 120 -2.80 -0.20 2.45
C MET A 120 -4.06 -1.06 2.26
N ASN A 121 -4.32 -1.60 1.06
CA ASN A 121 -5.46 -2.49 0.85
C ASN A 121 -5.36 -3.77 1.70
N LEU A 122 -4.18 -4.37 1.83
CA LEU A 122 -3.97 -5.53 2.69
C LEU A 122 -4.18 -5.19 4.18
N ILE A 123 -3.67 -4.05 4.64
CA ILE A 123 -3.90 -3.57 6.01
C ILE A 123 -5.39 -3.32 6.25
N LEU A 124 -6.08 -2.65 5.32
CA LEU A 124 -7.52 -2.38 5.45
C LEU A 124 -8.33 -3.68 5.52
N LEU A 125 -8.01 -4.66 4.70
CA LEU A 125 -8.67 -5.96 4.75
C LEU A 125 -8.42 -6.65 6.10
N GLN A 126 -7.18 -6.67 6.60
CA GLN A 126 -6.87 -7.17 7.95
C GLN A 126 -7.74 -6.48 9.02
N LYS A 127 -7.91 -5.15 8.94
CA LYS A 127 -8.74 -4.39 9.90
C LYS A 127 -10.22 -4.66 9.79
N ILE A 128 -10.72 -4.94 8.58
CA ILE A 128 -12.10 -5.36 8.37
C ILE A 128 -12.35 -6.73 9.01
N GLU A 129 -11.40 -7.67 8.87
CA GLU A 129 -11.50 -9.00 9.49
C GLU A 129 -11.46 -8.92 11.02
N GLU A 130 -10.51 -8.16 11.58
CA GLU A 130 -10.45 -7.88 13.03
C GLU A 130 -11.76 -7.27 13.54
N LEU A 131 -12.28 -6.24 12.84
CA LEU A 131 -13.54 -5.58 13.20
C LEU A 131 -14.74 -6.54 13.14
N THR A 132 -14.75 -7.44 12.16
CA THR A 132 -15.80 -8.46 12.01
C THR A 132 -15.81 -9.39 13.22
N LEU A 133 -14.63 -9.87 13.65
CA LEU A 133 -14.51 -10.72 14.84
C LEU A 133 -14.96 -9.99 16.11
N TYR A 134 -14.50 -8.75 16.35
CA TYR A 134 -14.98 -7.96 17.50
C TYR A 134 -16.50 -7.77 17.48
N THR A 135 -17.09 -7.57 16.30
CA THR A 135 -18.55 -7.41 16.17
C THR A 135 -19.29 -8.70 16.53
N LEU A 136 -18.76 -9.86 16.14
CA LEU A 136 -19.32 -11.17 16.50
C LEU A 136 -19.21 -11.43 18.00
N GLU A 137 -18.06 -11.12 18.63
CA GLU A 137 -17.89 -11.21 20.08
C GLU A 137 -18.89 -10.33 20.83
N GLN A 138 -19.04 -9.07 20.41
CA GLN A 138 -20.00 -8.14 20.98
C GLN A 138 -21.44 -8.63 20.85
N GLN A 139 -21.81 -9.19 19.70
CA GLN A 139 -23.15 -9.75 19.49
C GLN A 139 -23.42 -10.92 20.44
N ASN A 140 -22.45 -11.82 20.62
CA ASN A 140 -22.57 -12.95 21.56
C ASN A 140 -22.73 -12.47 23.02
N GLU A 141 -22.00 -11.44 23.42
CA GLU A 141 -22.13 -10.84 24.75
C GLU A 141 -23.51 -10.20 24.95
N ILE A 142 -24.01 -9.47 23.95
CA ILE A 142 -25.35 -8.87 23.97
C ILE A 142 -26.43 -9.93 24.13
N GLU A 143 -26.34 -11.05 23.41
CA GLU A 143 -27.30 -12.16 23.51
C GLU A 143 -27.27 -12.80 24.89
N THR A 144 -26.07 -13.02 25.43
CA THR A 144 -25.89 -13.54 26.80
C THR A 144 -26.53 -12.63 27.84
N LEU A 145 -26.31 -11.31 27.72
CA LEU A 145 -26.90 -10.31 28.60
C LEU A 145 -28.43 -10.27 28.48
N LYS A 146 -28.97 -10.33 27.26
CA LYS A 146 -30.44 -10.38 27.02
C LYS A 146 -31.08 -11.60 27.66
N GLN A 147 -30.43 -12.76 27.55
CA GLN A 147 -30.92 -13.99 28.17
C GLN A 147 -30.91 -13.89 29.70
N ALA A 148 -29.84 -13.34 30.28
CA ALA A 148 -29.76 -13.11 31.72
C ALA A 148 -30.85 -12.16 32.23
N VAL A 149 -31.10 -11.05 31.53
CA VAL A 149 -32.18 -10.09 31.86
C VAL A 149 -33.54 -10.77 31.80
N THR A 150 -33.80 -11.58 30.76
CA THR A 150 -35.07 -12.31 30.61
C THR A 150 -35.30 -13.28 31.77
N ASN A 151 -34.26 -14.02 32.18
CA ASN A 151 -34.33 -14.95 33.31
C ASN A 151 -34.57 -14.25 34.66
N LEU A 152 -34.07 -13.02 34.83
CA LEU A 152 -34.30 -12.21 36.04
C LEU A 152 -35.72 -11.65 36.09
N GLN A 153 -36.31 -11.29 34.94
CA GLN A 153 -37.68 -10.77 34.86
C GLN A 153 -38.76 -11.83 35.05
N ASN A 154 -38.42 -13.10 34.77
CA ASN A 154 -39.33 -14.23 34.92
C ASN A 154 -39.29 -14.87 36.33
N LYS A 155 -38.53 -14.30 37.27
CA LYS A 155 -38.50 -14.67 38.69
C LYS A 155 -39.33 -13.69 39.51
#